data_AF-A0A7S3V0H8-F1
#
_entry.id   AF-A0A7S3V0H8-F1
#
_cell.length_a   1.000
_cell.length_b   1.000
_cell.length_c   1.000
_cell.angle_alpha   90.00
_cell.angle_beta   90.00
_cell.angle_gamma   90.00
#
_symmetry.space_group_name_H-M   'P 1'
#
loop_
_entity.id
_entity.type
_entity.pdbx_description
1 polymer ?
#
loop_
_entity_poly.entity_id
_entity_poly.type
_entity_poly.pdbx_seq_one_letter_code
_entity_poly.pdbx_strand_id
1 'polypeptide(L)'
;MPLLSTHWRHLVVRPSSPRKGFSRSVSWARITDITNRLTAYDTVECAKALVGEADREYIDARTERKTLSCQYQNSLEERHKLQQSINSLLHRKQNWSSIELLEFTDLCQKEHTIEQKEMSLKSKLQQAEYKLEEAHSQYMNALRDHYHEEQIWSEKGRRMSTYVTWGLFLFNSCLFIVSIAYVEPKKRQAIVEKVTDNIIHLHTERTAALMVC
;
A
#
# COMPACT_ATOMS: atom_id res chain seq x y z
N MET A 1 18.50 15.63 4.41
CA MET A 1 18.68 14.98 3.11
C MET A 1 17.35 14.96 2.37
N PRO A 2 17.09 15.88 1.43
CA PRO A 2 15.82 15.96 0.74
C PRO A 2 16.01 15.84 -0.78
N LEU A 3 15.83 14.65 -1.36
CA LEU A 3 15.71 14.48 -2.81
C LEU A 3 14.88 13.23 -3.06
N LEU A 4 13.65 13.41 -3.55
CA LEU A 4 12.89 12.52 -4.46
C LEU A 4 11.38 12.69 -4.29
N SER A 5 10.83 13.84 -4.70
CA SER A 5 9.39 13.94 -4.93
C SER A 5 9.09 14.96 -6.03
N THR A 6 9.12 14.56 -7.30
CA THR A 6 8.50 15.37 -8.37
C THR A 6 8.25 14.65 -9.70
N HIS A 7 8.68 13.40 -9.94
CA HIS A 7 8.64 12.86 -11.31
C HIS A 7 7.30 12.21 -11.75
N TRP A 8 6.41 11.81 -10.84
CA TRP A 8 5.28 10.93 -11.19
C TRP A 8 3.99 11.60 -11.72
N ARG A 9 4.04 12.82 -12.28
CA ARG A 9 2.83 13.51 -12.80
C ARG A 9 2.41 13.17 -14.23
N HIS A 10 3.14 12.34 -14.98
CA HIS A 10 2.94 12.23 -16.43
C HIS A 10 2.26 10.93 -16.94
N LEU A 11 1.76 10.07 -16.06
CA LEU A 11 1.09 8.81 -16.45
C LEU A 11 -0.31 8.64 -15.86
N VAL A 12 -1.07 9.72 -15.74
CA VAL A 12 -2.52 9.62 -15.50
C VAL A 12 -3.20 9.32 -16.83
N VAL A 13 -3.38 8.04 -17.13
CA VAL A 13 -4.21 7.58 -18.24
C VAL A 13 -5.66 7.98 -17.93
N ARG A 14 -6.17 8.99 -18.65
CA ARG A 14 -7.58 9.42 -18.56
C ARG A 14 -8.49 8.25 -18.98
N PRO A 15 -9.51 7.86 -18.20
CA PRO A 15 -10.48 6.86 -18.64
C PRO A 15 -11.30 7.45 -19.79
N SER A 16 -11.24 6.80 -20.96
CA SER A 16 -12.04 7.18 -22.13
C SER A 16 -13.49 6.75 -21.94
N SER A 17 -14.42 7.65 -22.25
CA SER A 17 -15.87 7.45 -22.06
C SER A 17 -16.45 6.36 -22.97
N PRO A 18 -17.53 5.66 -22.54
CA PRO A 18 -18.02 4.48 -23.24
C PRO A 18 -18.93 4.88 -24.42
N ARG A 19 -18.54 4.52 -25.65
CA ARG A 19 -19.47 4.50 -26.79
C ARG A 19 -20.36 3.26 -26.68
N LYS A 20 -21.67 3.49 -26.63
CA LYS A 20 -22.71 2.47 -26.57
C LYS A 20 -22.83 1.79 -27.94
N GLY A 21 -22.59 0.48 -27.99
CA GLY A 21 -22.88 -0.32 -29.18
C GLY A 21 -22.40 -1.77 -29.08
N PHE A 22 -23.35 -2.69 -29.26
CA PHE A 22 -23.19 -4.13 -29.49
C PHE A 22 -23.09 -5.07 -28.27
N SER A 23 -24.26 -5.59 -27.90
CA SER A 23 -24.51 -6.61 -26.88
C SER A 23 -24.22 -8.02 -27.42
N ARG A 24 -23.04 -8.54 -27.06
CA ARG A 24 -22.75 -9.96 -26.80
C ARG A 24 -21.39 -10.13 -26.09
N SER A 25 -20.96 -9.08 -25.38
CA SER A 25 -19.61 -9.00 -24.85
C SER A 25 -19.52 -9.71 -23.51
N VAL A 26 -18.62 -10.68 -23.40
CA VAL A 26 -17.89 -10.93 -22.16
C VAL A 26 -17.56 -9.55 -21.59
N SER A 27 -18.11 -9.24 -20.41
CA SER A 27 -18.01 -7.91 -19.84
C SER A 27 -16.53 -7.62 -19.59
N TRP A 28 -15.91 -6.88 -20.50
CA TRP A 28 -14.51 -6.44 -20.37
C TRP A 28 -14.28 -5.74 -19.04
N ALA A 29 -15.31 -5.06 -18.51
CA ALA A 29 -15.31 -4.51 -17.16
C ALA A 29 -15.04 -5.56 -16.07
N ARG A 30 -15.70 -6.74 -16.12
CA ARG A 30 -15.43 -7.82 -15.16
C ARG A 30 -14.02 -8.38 -15.29
N ILE A 31 -13.49 -8.50 -16.51
CA ILE A 31 -12.12 -8.95 -16.72
C ILE A 31 -11.15 -7.92 -16.14
N THR A 32 -11.37 -6.63 -16.39
CA THR A 32 -10.57 -5.53 -15.83
C THR A 32 -10.59 -5.53 -14.30
N ASP A 33 -11.76 -5.67 -13.67
CA ASP A 33 -11.89 -5.75 -12.21
C ASP A 33 -11.19 -6.97 -11.64
N ILE A 34 -11.31 -8.13 -12.28
CA ILE A 34 -10.62 -9.34 -11.86
C ILE A 34 -9.11 -9.15 -12.02
N THR A 35 -8.62 -8.58 -13.13
CA THR A 35 -7.20 -8.29 -13.28
C THR A 35 -6.73 -7.27 -12.25
N ASN A 36 -7.47 -6.20 -11.94
CA ASN A 36 -7.08 -5.23 -10.91
C ASN A 36 -6.94 -5.89 -9.54
N ARG A 37 -7.88 -6.77 -9.18
CA ARG A 37 -7.82 -7.57 -7.94
C ARG A 37 -6.70 -8.60 -7.96
N LEU A 38 -6.46 -9.26 -9.11
CA LEU A 38 -5.41 -10.27 -9.28
C LEU A 38 -4.01 -9.65 -9.26
N THR A 39 -3.90 -8.48 -9.88
CA THR A 39 -2.76 -7.58 -9.80
C THR A 39 -2.83 -6.74 -8.54
N ALA A 40 -3.44 -7.18 -7.43
CA ALA A 40 -3.23 -6.64 -6.08
C ALA A 40 -3.09 -5.11 -5.90
N TYR A 41 -3.67 -4.29 -6.78
CA TYR A 41 -3.43 -2.84 -6.80
C TYR A 41 -4.21 -2.20 -5.66
N ASP A 42 -5.41 -2.72 -5.41
CA ASP A 42 -6.26 -2.41 -4.27
C ASP A 42 -5.56 -2.67 -2.93
N THR A 43 -4.69 -3.69 -2.85
CA THR A 43 -4.02 -4.04 -1.58
C THR A 43 -2.91 -3.05 -1.27
N VAL A 44 -2.15 -2.62 -2.29
CA VAL A 44 -1.16 -1.54 -2.18
C VAL A 44 -1.80 -0.21 -1.80
N GLU A 45 -2.97 0.14 -2.37
CA GLU A 45 -3.69 1.35 -1.99
C GLU A 45 -4.21 1.29 -0.55
N CYS A 46 -4.74 0.13 -0.11
CA CYS A 46 -5.15 -0.08 1.27
C CYS A 46 -3.97 0.02 2.25
N ALA A 47 -2.81 -0.58 1.92
CA ALA A 47 -1.62 -0.49 2.75
C ALA A 47 -1.07 0.94 2.85
N LYS A 48 -1.09 1.70 1.75
CA LYS A 48 -0.74 3.13 1.75
C LYS A 48 -1.67 3.94 2.65
N ALA A 49 -2.98 3.68 2.58
CA ALA A 49 -3.95 4.33 3.43
C ALA A 49 -3.73 3.99 4.92
N LEU A 50 -3.42 2.73 5.24
CA LEU A 50 -3.12 2.28 6.61
C LEU A 50 -1.84 2.91 7.16
N VAL A 51 -0.76 2.97 6.37
CA VAL A 51 0.47 3.67 6.77
C VAL A 51 0.22 5.16 6.98
N GLY A 52 -0.58 5.78 6.11
CA GLY A 52 -0.96 7.19 6.24
C GLY A 52 -1.81 7.47 7.49
N GLU A 53 -2.68 6.55 7.89
CA GLU A 53 -3.42 6.65 9.16
C GLU A 53 -2.48 6.53 10.36
N ALA A 54 -1.65 5.49 10.38
CA ALA A 54 -0.71 5.25 11.49
C ALA A 54 0.34 6.36 11.63
N ASP A 55 0.79 6.98 10.53
CA ASP A 55 1.70 8.14 10.57
C ASP A 55 1.01 9.36 11.19
N ARG A 56 -0.25 9.62 10.83
CA ARG A 56 -1.04 10.71 11.42
C ARG A 56 -1.21 10.50 12.93
N GLU A 57 -1.62 9.31 13.35
CA GLU A 57 -1.78 8.98 14.77
C GLU A 57 -0.47 9.12 15.55
N TYR A 58 0.66 8.69 14.97
CA TYR A 58 1.99 8.87 15.55
C TYR A 58 2.38 10.35 15.68
N ILE A 59 2.13 11.17 14.65
CA ILE A 59 2.39 12.62 14.70
C ILE A 59 1.53 13.28 15.78
N ASP A 60 0.25 12.94 15.85
CA ASP A 60 -0.67 13.49 16.84
C ASP A 60 -0.24 13.14 18.26
N ALA A 61 0.04 11.86 18.55
CA ALA A 61 0.55 11.42 19.84
C ALA A 61 1.88 12.11 20.21
N ARG A 62 2.76 12.33 19.23
CA ARG A 62 4.04 13.02 19.44
C ARG A 62 3.85 14.49 19.78
N THR A 63 2.89 15.16 19.14
CA THR A 63 2.55 16.55 19.46
C THR A 63 1.93 16.66 20.84
N GLU A 64 1.01 15.76 21.20
CA GLU A 64 0.39 15.69 22.53
C GLU A 64 1.46 15.55 23.62
N ARG A 65 2.35 14.56 23.50
CA ARG A 65 3.45 14.36 24.45
C ARG A 65 4.34 15.60 24.58
N LYS A 66 4.64 16.28 23.46
CA LYS A 66 5.43 17.52 23.48
C LYS A 66 4.72 18.65 24.23
N THR A 67 3.42 18.81 24.03
CA THR A 67 2.62 19.83 24.74
C THR A 67 2.57 19.56 26.24
N LEU A 68 2.33 18.31 26.64
CA LEU A 68 2.29 17.91 28.04
C LEU A 68 3.67 18.05 28.70
N SER A 69 4.75 17.71 28.00
CA SER A 69 6.12 17.90 28.48
C SER A 69 6.43 19.38 28.74
N CYS A 70 5.99 20.28 27.86
CA CYS A 70 6.13 21.72 28.06
C CYS A 70 5.31 22.22 29.28
N GLN A 71 4.06 21.77 29.41
CA GLN A 71 3.21 22.11 30.56
C GLN A 71 3.79 21.62 31.89
N TYR A 72 4.33 20.40 31.90
CA TYR A 72 5.00 19.83 33.07
C TYR A 72 6.25 20.63 33.44
N GLN A 73 7.09 20.98 32.47
CA GLN A 73 8.27 21.81 32.69
C GLN A 73 7.91 23.18 33.27
N ASN A 74 6.87 23.83 32.75
CA ASN A 74 6.39 25.10 33.30
C ASN A 74 5.91 24.96 34.75
N SER A 75 5.22 23.84 35.08
CA SER A 75 4.79 23.56 36.45
C SER A 75 5.97 23.35 37.40
N LEU A 76 7.05 22.72 36.94
CA LEU A 76 8.29 22.57 37.72
C LEU A 76 8.97 23.91 37.96
N GLU A 77 8.99 24.80 36.97
CA GLU A 77 9.51 26.15 37.13
C GLU A 77 8.67 27.00 38.09
N GLU A 78 7.33 26.89 38.02
CA GLU A 78 6.41 27.50 38.98
C GLU A 78 6.70 27.03 40.40
N ARG A 79 6.85 25.72 40.60
CA ARG A 79 7.21 25.11 41.89
C ARG A 79 8.56 25.62 42.39
N HIS A 80 9.57 25.65 41.54
CA HIS A 80 10.90 26.12 41.91
C HIS A 80 10.87 27.59 42.36
N LYS A 81 10.18 28.47 41.62
CA LYS A 81 9.99 29.88 42.01
C LYS A 81 9.26 30.01 43.34
N LEU A 82 8.20 29.23 43.55
CA LEU A 82 7.46 29.21 44.80
C LEU A 82 8.35 28.79 45.99
N GLN A 83 9.15 27.73 45.81
CA GLN A 83 10.11 27.27 46.82
C GLN A 83 11.18 28.32 47.14
N GLN A 84 11.67 29.05 46.13
CA GLN A 84 12.59 30.17 46.34
C GLN A 84 11.94 31.29 47.17
N SER A 85 10.68 31.66 46.87
CA SER A 85 9.94 32.67 47.64
C SER A 85 9.71 32.22 49.08
N ILE A 86 9.25 30.98 49.30
CA ILE A 86 9.08 30.40 50.63
C ILE A 86 10.39 30.41 51.41
N ASN A 87 11.49 29.95 50.80
CA ASN A 87 12.80 29.92 51.43
C ASN A 87 13.29 31.34 51.79
N SER A 88 13.06 32.32 50.92
CA SER A 88 13.42 33.72 51.17
C SER A 88 12.67 34.32 52.37
N LEU A 89 11.39 33.98 52.55
CA LEU A 89 10.58 34.37 53.71
C LEU A 89 11.05 33.66 54.98
N LEU A 90 11.35 32.36 54.90
CA LEU A 90 11.84 31.56 56.04
C LEU A 90 13.18 32.07 56.57
N HIS A 91 14.08 32.55 55.70
CA HIS A 91 15.34 33.17 56.13
C HIS A 91 15.15 34.42 56.98
N ARG A 92 14.04 35.17 56.79
CA ARG A 92 13.73 36.42 57.51
C ARG A 92 12.72 36.23 58.65
N LYS A 93 12.52 34.99 59.12
CA LYS A 93 11.47 34.62 60.10
C LYS A 93 11.43 35.42 61.40
N GLN A 94 12.57 35.97 61.84
CA GLN A 94 12.68 36.67 63.12
C GLN A 94 12.01 38.06 63.10
N ASN A 95 11.73 38.61 61.91
CA ASN A 95 11.26 39.97 61.71
C ASN A 95 9.97 40.03 60.88
N TRP A 96 9.18 38.96 60.84
CA TRP A 96 7.95 38.91 60.04
C TRP A 96 6.95 39.98 60.46
N SER A 97 6.45 40.71 59.48
CA SER A 97 5.24 41.52 59.59
C SER A 97 3.97 40.65 59.46
N SER A 98 2.83 41.16 59.92
CA SER A 98 1.53 40.49 59.74
C SER A 98 1.18 40.22 58.27
N ILE A 99 1.73 41.02 57.35
CA ILE A 99 1.53 40.87 55.90
C ILE A 99 2.34 39.68 55.37
N GLU A 100 3.60 39.54 55.76
CA GLU A 100 4.46 38.42 55.34
C GLU A 100 3.98 37.08 55.87
N LEU A 101 3.35 37.06 57.05
CA LEU A 101 2.72 35.85 57.59
C LEU A 101 1.54 35.39 56.70
N LEU A 102 0.70 36.33 56.23
CA LEU A 102 -0.39 36.03 55.31
C LEU A 102 0.14 35.54 53.96
N GLU A 103 1.19 36.18 53.43
CA GLU A 103 1.86 35.75 52.20
C GLU A 103 2.43 34.33 52.31
N PHE A 104 3.07 34.01 53.43
CA PHE A 104 3.56 32.65 53.69
C PHE A 104 2.42 31.63 53.69
N THR A 105 1.29 31.91 54.35
CA THR A 105 0.14 31.00 54.35
C THR A 105 -0.47 30.81 52.96
N ASP A 106 -0.54 31.88 52.15
CA ASP A 106 -1.00 31.82 50.76
C ASP A 106 -0.03 31.01 49.88
N LEU A 107 1.28 31.19 50.06
CA LEU A 107 2.31 30.41 49.36
C LEU A 107 2.24 28.92 49.70
N CYS A 108 1.99 28.55 50.96
CA CYS A 108 1.79 27.15 51.36
C CYS A 108 0.53 26.55 50.71
N GLN A 109 -0.57 27.30 50.61
CA GLN A 109 -1.76 26.83 49.92
C GLN A 109 -1.53 26.66 48.41
N LYS A 110 -0.79 27.59 47.80
CA LYS A 110 -0.35 27.49 46.40
C LYS A 110 0.58 26.31 46.16
N GLU A 111 1.47 26.00 47.10
CA GLU A 111 2.36 24.83 47.03
C GLU A 111 1.57 23.55 46.81
N HIS A 112 0.54 23.31 47.64
CA HIS A 112 -0.28 22.12 47.54
C HIS A 112 -1.03 22.05 46.19
N THR A 113 -1.49 23.20 45.69
CA THR A 113 -2.19 23.28 44.39
C THR A 113 -1.25 22.96 43.22
N ILE A 114 -0.02 23.48 43.25
CA ILE A 114 1.01 23.21 42.23
C ILE A 114 1.44 21.75 42.29
N GLU A 115 1.60 21.18 43.49
CA GLU A 115 1.96 19.76 43.66
C GLU A 115 0.89 18.82 43.10
N GLN A 116 -0.40 19.10 43.35
CA GLN A 116 -1.50 18.35 42.74
C GLN A 116 -1.49 18.47 41.20
N LYS A 117 -1.26 19.68 40.68
CA LYS A 117 -1.13 19.93 39.24
C LYS A 117 0.04 19.15 38.64
N GLU A 118 1.21 19.18 39.27
CA GLU A 118 2.41 18.45 38.85
C GLU A 118 2.16 16.94 38.82
N MET A 119 1.54 16.37 39.86
CA MET A 119 1.18 14.95 39.91
C MET A 119 0.22 14.56 38.78
N SER A 120 -0.78 15.40 38.51
CA SER A 120 -1.72 15.18 37.40
C SER A 120 -1.05 15.27 36.03
N LEU A 121 -0.15 16.23 35.83
CA LEU A 121 0.59 16.43 34.57
C LEU A 121 1.57 15.30 34.34
N LYS A 122 2.26 14.84 35.39
CA LYS A 122 3.15 13.67 35.33
C LYS A 122 2.41 12.42 34.91
N SER A 123 1.23 12.15 35.49
CA SER A 123 0.40 11.01 35.11
C SER A 123 -0.06 11.11 33.65
N LYS A 124 -0.52 12.28 33.21
CA LYS A 124 -0.90 12.52 31.80
C LYS A 124 0.26 12.37 30.84
N LEU A 125 1.44 12.86 31.21
CA LEU A 125 2.66 12.73 30.41
C LEU A 125 3.05 11.26 30.25
N GLN A 126 3.01 10.47 31.32
CA GLN A 126 3.28 9.03 31.28
C GLN A 126 2.27 8.28 30.38
N GLN A 127 0.99 8.65 30.44
CA GLN A 127 -0.02 8.07 29.54
C GLN A 127 0.23 8.44 28.08
N ALA A 128 0.61 9.71 27.81
CA ALA A 128 0.94 10.14 26.45
C ALA A 128 2.24 9.51 25.93
N GLU A 129 3.22 9.23 26.79
CA GLU A 129 4.42 8.47 26.45
C GLU A 129 4.08 7.03 26.05
N TYR A 130 3.21 6.36 26.81
CA TYR A 130 2.73 5.01 26.47
C TYR A 130 1.99 4.99 25.12
N LYS A 131 1.05 5.93 24.91
CA LYS A 131 0.33 6.07 23.63
C LYS A 131 1.28 6.33 22.45
N LEU A 132 2.31 7.16 22.66
CA LEU A 132 3.31 7.42 21.63
C LEU A 132 4.09 6.16 21.26
N GLU A 133 4.49 5.37 22.24
CA GLU A 133 5.21 4.11 22.01
C GLU A 133 4.33 3.08 21.28
N GLU A 134 3.05 2.99 21.66
CA GLU A 134 2.07 2.16 20.96
C GLU A 134 1.87 2.60 19.51
N ALA A 135 1.58 3.88 19.27
CA ALA A 135 1.41 4.45 17.93
C ALA A 135 2.68 4.30 17.08
N HIS A 136 3.86 4.44 17.69
CA HIS A 136 5.13 4.21 17.01
C HIS A 136 5.30 2.76 16.56
N SER A 137 4.96 1.80 17.43
CA SER A 137 5.02 0.37 17.11
C SER A 137 4.04 0.02 15.98
N GLN A 138 2.81 0.55 16.05
CA GLN A 138 1.80 0.38 15.00
C GLN A 138 2.27 0.96 13.65
N TYR A 139 2.82 2.18 13.64
CA TYR A 139 3.39 2.80 12.44
C TYR A 139 4.54 1.96 11.86
N MET A 140 5.46 1.46 12.69
CA MET A 140 6.56 0.62 12.23
C MET A 140 6.09 -0.71 11.65
N ASN A 141 5.04 -1.30 12.22
CA ASN A 141 4.44 -2.53 11.70
C ASN A 141 3.72 -2.28 10.37
N ALA A 142 2.90 -1.23 10.27
CA ALA A 142 2.23 -0.84 9.03
C ALA A 142 3.25 -0.54 7.92
N LEU A 143 4.34 0.15 8.27
CA LEU A 143 5.42 0.45 7.32
C LEU A 143 6.11 -0.83 6.83
N ARG A 144 6.40 -1.77 7.74
CA ARG A 144 6.98 -3.09 7.38
C ARG A 144 6.07 -3.83 6.41
N ASP A 145 4.77 -3.85 6.67
CA ASP A 145 3.79 -4.53 5.82
C ASP A 145 3.71 -3.90 4.43
N HIS A 146 3.73 -2.56 4.35
CA HIS A 146 3.81 -1.83 3.08
C HIS A 146 5.07 -2.18 2.27
N TYR A 147 6.25 -2.28 2.91
CA TYR A 147 7.48 -2.67 2.23
C TYR A 147 7.45 -4.11 1.70
N HIS A 148 6.86 -5.05 2.44
CA HIS A 148 6.69 -6.41 1.97
C HIS A 148 5.77 -6.47 0.76
N GLU A 149 4.73 -5.64 0.73
CA GLU A 149 3.78 -5.62 -0.37
C GLU A 149 4.36 -4.98 -1.65
N GLU A 150 5.13 -3.91 -1.50
CA GLU A 150 5.86 -3.27 -2.61
C GLU A 150 6.91 -4.22 -3.22
N GLN A 151 7.57 -5.07 -2.41
CA GLN A 151 8.49 -6.10 -2.91
C GLN A 151 7.75 -7.21 -3.67
N ILE A 152 6.63 -7.67 -3.13
CA ILE A 152 5.77 -8.66 -3.79
C ILE A 152 5.25 -8.11 -5.13
N TRP A 153 5.04 -6.80 -5.23
CA TRP A 153 4.63 -6.12 -6.46
C TRP A 153 5.65 -6.24 -7.58
N SER A 154 6.92 -5.95 -7.28
CA SER A 154 8.04 -6.07 -8.24
C SER A 154 8.16 -7.50 -8.78
N GLU A 155 8.05 -8.49 -7.89
CA GLU A 155 8.17 -9.89 -8.29
C GLU A 155 6.94 -10.45 -9.02
N LYS A 156 5.73 -9.95 -8.71
CA LYS A 156 4.50 -10.35 -9.41
C LYS A 156 4.49 -9.83 -10.84
N GLY A 157 4.90 -8.58 -11.08
CA GLY A 157 4.99 -8.02 -12.44
C GLY A 157 5.94 -8.81 -13.34
N ARG A 158 7.09 -9.22 -12.81
CA ARG A 158 8.07 -10.04 -13.55
C ARG A 158 7.51 -11.42 -13.92
N ARG A 159 6.79 -12.05 -12.99
CA ARG A 159 6.16 -13.35 -13.21
C ARG A 159 5.02 -13.26 -14.22
N MET A 160 4.19 -12.21 -14.17
CA MET A 160 3.09 -11.99 -15.12
C MET A 160 3.58 -11.95 -16.56
N SER A 161 4.63 -11.19 -16.86
CA SER A 161 5.19 -11.11 -18.22
C SER A 161 5.72 -12.46 -18.72
N THR A 162 6.28 -13.26 -17.80
CA THR A 162 6.74 -14.61 -18.11
C THR A 162 5.56 -15.51 -18.48
N TYR A 163 4.53 -15.56 -17.63
CA TYR A 163 3.33 -16.38 -17.89
C TYR A 163 2.57 -15.96 -19.15
N VAL A 164 2.50 -14.66 -19.45
CA VAL A 164 1.90 -14.16 -20.71
C VAL A 164 2.67 -14.67 -21.92
N THR A 165 4.00 -14.66 -21.86
CA THR A 165 4.86 -15.16 -22.94
C THR A 165 4.64 -16.66 -23.15
N TRP A 166 4.65 -17.45 -22.07
CA TRP A 166 4.34 -18.89 -22.13
C TRP A 166 2.93 -19.16 -22.66
N GLY A 167 1.95 -18.35 -22.28
CA GLY A 167 0.58 -18.44 -22.80
C GLY A 167 0.49 -18.18 -24.30
N LEU A 168 1.21 -17.18 -24.82
CA LEU A 168 1.30 -16.90 -26.25
C LEU A 168 1.96 -18.04 -27.02
N PHE A 169 3.05 -18.59 -26.49
CA PHE A 169 3.71 -19.77 -27.06
C PHE A 169 2.77 -20.98 -27.12
N LEU A 170 2.04 -21.25 -26.04
CA LEU A 170 1.09 -22.35 -25.97
C LEU A 170 -0.08 -22.15 -26.94
N PHE A 171 -0.63 -20.94 -27.01
CA PHE A 171 -1.71 -20.58 -27.92
C PHE A 171 -1.28 -20.76 -29.38
N ASN A 172 -0.10 -20.24 -29.73
CA ASN A 172 0.46 -20.40 -31.07
C ASN A 172 0.70 -21.88 -31.42
N SER A 173 1.24 -22.66 -30.48
CA SER A 173 1.46 -24.10 -30.65
C SER A 173 0.14 -24.87 -30.85
N CYS A 174 -0.91 -24.52 -30.09
CA CYS A 174 -2.24 -25.12 -30.27
C CYS A 174 -2.82 -24.82 -31.65
N LEU A 175 -2.69 -23.58 -32.14
CA LEU A 175 -3.12 -23.22 -33.50
C LEU A 175 -2.37 -24.02 -34.56
N PHE A 176 -1.08 -24.25 -34.36
CA PHE A 176 -0.28 -25.08 -35.26
C PHE A 176 -0.74 -26.55 -35.26
N ILE A 177 -1.01 -27.12 -34.09
CA ILE A 177 -1.54 -28.49 -33.95
C ILE A 177 -2.89 -28.62 -34.65
N VAL A 178 -3.80 -27.68 -34.42
CA VAL A 178 -5.12 -27.66 -35.09
C VAL A 178 -4.95 -27.52 -36.59
N SER A 179 -4.07 -26.64 -37.05
CA SER A 179 -3.77 -26.47 -38.47
C SER A 179 -3.26 -27.77 -39.10
N ILE A 180 -2.30 -28.46 -38.48
CA ILE A 180 -1.82 -29.77 -38.95
C ILE A 180 -2.97 -30.78 -39.00
N ALA A 181 -3.70 -30.92 -37.89
CA ALA A 181 -4.75 -31.91 -37.74
C ALA A 181 -5.89 -31.74 -38.75
N TYR A 182 -6.23 -30.52 -39.17
CA TYR A 182 -7.34 -30.26 -40.11
C TYR A 182 -6.89 -30.04 -41.56
N VAL A 183 -5.75 -29.37 -41.78
CA VAL A 183 -5.31 -28.98 -43.13
C VAL A 183 -4.55 -30.11 -43.81
N GLU A 184 -3.67 -30.83 -43.10
CA GLU A 184 -2.92 -31.94 -43.70
C GLU A 184 -3.77 -33.11 -44.21
N PRO A 185 -4.80 -33.61 -43.49
CA PRO A 185 -5.61 -34.71 -44.03
C PRO A 185 -6.34 -34.30 -45.30
N LYS A 186 -6.86 -33.07 -45.37
CA LYS A 186 -7.53 -32.56 -46.58
C LYS A 186 -6.55 -32.43 -47.75
N LYS A 187 -5.33 -31.94 -47.48
CA LYS A 187 -4.29 -31.89 -48.50
C LYS A 187 -3.87 -33.28 -48.96
N ARG A 188 -3.70 -34.24 -48.04
CA ARG A 188 -3.38 -35.64 -48.37
C ARG A 188 -4.48 -36.29 -49.19
N GLN A 189 -5.74 -36.11 -48.82
CA GLN A 189 -6.89 -36.62 -49.57
C GLN A 189 -6.92 -36.05 -50.99
N ALA A 190 -6.76 -34.73 -51.16
CA ALA A 190 -6.77 -34.09 -52.47
C ALA A 190 -5.59 -34.50 -53.37
N ILE A 191 -4.42 -34.81 -52.79
CA ILE A 191 -3.28 -35.32 -53.56
C ILE A 191 -3.51 -36.77 -53.97
N VAL A 192 -4.02 -37.62 -53.07
CA VAL A 192 -4.30 -39.04 -53.36
C VAL A 192 -5.38 -39.17 -54.44
N GLU A 193 -6.42 -38.35 -54.40
CA GLU A 193 -7.47 -38.31 -55.43
C GLU A 193 -6.89 -38.00 -56.81
N LYS A 194 -6.11 -36.91 -56.93
CA LYS A 194 -5.43 -36.54 -58.18
C LYS A 194 -4.45 -37.60 -58.68
N VAL A 195 -3.72 -38.25 -57.79
CA VAL A 195 -2.79 -39.33 -58.16
C VAL A 195 -3.56 -40.54 -58.68
N THR A 196 -4.67 -40.91 -58.02
CA THR A 196 -5.51 -42.04 -58.43
C THR A 196 -6.14 -41.78 -59.80
N ASP A 197 -6.68 -40.58 -60.02
CA ASP A 197 -7.24 -40.17 -61.32
C ASP A 197 -6.20 -40.25 -62.45
N ASN A 198 -4.99 -39.76 -62.21
CA ASN A 198 -3.90 -39.85 -63.19
C ASN A 198 -3.51 -41.30 -63.49
N ILE A 199 -3.44 -42.17 -62.48
CA ILE A 199 -3.12 -43.59 -62.67
C ILE A 199 -4.22 -44.27 -63.50
N ILE A 200 -5.49 -44.01 -63.19
CA ILE A 200 -6.63 -44.57 -63.94
C ILE A 200 -6.62 -44.09 -65.40
N HIS A 201 -6.36 -42.81 -65.64
CA HIS A 201 -6.23 -42.27 -67.01
C HIS A 201 -5.12 -42.96 -67.80
N LEU A 202 -3.93 -43.10 -67.20
CA LEU A 202 -2.79 -43.78 -67.84
C LEU A 202 -3.05 -45.27 -68.09
N HIS A 203 -3.74 -45.96 -67.18
CA HIS A 203 -4.15 -47.35 -67.41
C HIS A 203 -5.16 -47.46 -68.56
N THR A 204 -6.11 -46.52 -68.63
CA THR A 204 -7.13 -46.48 -69.69
C THR A 204 -6.49 -46.26 -71.07
N GLU A 205 -5.56 -45.30 -71.18
CA GLU A 205 -4.80 -45.06 -72.41
C GLU A 205 -3.98 -46.29 -72.84
N ARG A 206 -3.32 -46.97 -71.89
CA ARG A 206 -2.58 -48.20 -72.18
C ARG A 206 -3.48 -49.34 -72.64
N THR A 207 -4.65 -49.53 -72.02
CA THR A 207 -5.61 -50.57 -72.45
C THR A 207 -6.22 -50.26 -73.82
N ALA A 208 -6.49 -48.99 -74.12
CA ALA A 208 -6.95 -48.55 -75.43
C ALA A 208 -5.88 -48.78 -76.50
N ALA A 209 -4.60 -48.51 -76.19
CA ALA A 209 -3.49 -48.77 -77.10
C ALA A 209 -3.28 -50.27 -77.38
N LEU A 210 -3.53 -51.15 -76.40
CA LEU A 210 -3.41 -52.61 -76.57
C LEU A 210 -4.61 -53.25 -77.31
N MET A 211 -5.77 -52.60 -77.36
CA MET A 211 -6.94 -53.08 -78.13
C MET A 211 -6.94 -52.67 -79.60
N VAL A 212 -6.11 -51.70 -79.99
CA VAL A 212 -6.02 -51.16 -81.37
C VAL A 212 -4.92 -51.83 -82.20
N CYS A 213 -4.03 -52.62 -81.56
CA CYS A 213 -3.09 -53.52 -82.21
C CYS A 213 -3.68 -54.92 -82.40
#